data_AF-A0A8J8W0M3-F1
#
_entry.id   AF-A0A8J8W0M3-F1
#
_cell.length_a   1.000
_cell.length_b   1.000
_cell.length_c   1.000
_cell.angle_alpha   90.00
_cell.angle_beta   90.00
_cell.angle_gamma   90.00
#
_symmetry.space_group_name_H-M   'P 1'
#
loop_
_entity.id
_entity.type
_entity.pdbx_description
1 polymer ?
#
loop_
_entity_poly.entity_id
_entity_poly.type
_entity_poly.pdbx_seq_one_letter_code
_entity_poly.pdbx_strand_id
1 'polypeptide(L)'
;MASENLVKEIRALHASNEILELKITQLKANASRLKREIQLLERHFKRFEIPFFERWEADVITRLIEVASIHQSETQHIEAIKQMGNRELLTRAYIMGSKCIHESTVYELGLTDQHYQTLLAYEDVAEYRSDTPEESATCFAMWLADERQLRPAKYRFWSQIYHVCYGQSVDDIADRA
;
A
#
# COMPACT_ATOMS: atom_id res chain seq x y z
N MET A 1 -56.00 35.43 -8.52
CA MET A 1 -54.57 35.55 -8.15
C MET A 1 -54.08 34.44 -7.22
N ALA A 2 -54.65 34.23 -6.02
CA ALA A 2 -54.17 33.19 -5.09
C ALA A 2 -54.26 31.74 -5.65
N SER A 3 -55.34 31.43 -6.38
CA SER A 3 -55.55 30.10 -6.99
C SER A 3 -54.56 29.79 -8.13
N GLU A 4 -54.06 30.79 -8.85
CA GLU A 4 -53.11 30.58 -9.96
C GLU A 4 -51.69 30.35 -9.46
N ASN A 5 -51.32 30.99 -8.35
CA ASN A 5 -50.04 30.76 -7.69
C ASN A 5 -49.94 29.34 -7.12
N LEU A 6 -51.02 28.85 -6.50
CA LEU A 6 -51.09 27.50 -5.95
C LEU A 6 -50.94 26.42 -7.05
N VAL A 7 -51.55 26.64 -8.22
CA VAL A 7 -51.42 25.73 -9.39
C VAL A 7 -49.99 25.74 -9.95
N LYS A 8 -49.32 26.90 -9.97
CA LYS A 8 -47.92 27.00 -10.38
C LYS A 8 -46.98 26.28 -9.41
N GLU A 9 -47.20 26.43 -8.11
CA GLU A 9 -46.42 25.73 -7.08
C GLU A 9 -46.59 24.21 -7.16
N ILE A 10 -47.83 23.71 -7.36
CA ILE A 10 -48.08 22.27 -7.55
C ILE A 10 -47.37 21.73 -8.79
N ARG A 11 -47.38 22.47 -9.91
CA ARG A 11 -46.65 22.05 -11.13
C ARG A 11 -45.14 22.05 -10.93
N ALA A 12 -44.60 23.04 -10.23
CA ALA A 12 -43.18 23.10 -9.90
C ALA A 12 -42.76 21.94 -8.99
N LEU A 13 -43.60 21.59 -8.00
CA LEU A 13 -43.38 20.44 -7.13
C LEU A 13 -43.44 19.12 -7.89
N HIS A 14 -44.41 18.93 -8.79
CA HIS A 14 -44.46 17.74 -9.64
C HIS A 14 -43.24 17.61 -10.55
N ALA A 15 -42.85 18.69 -11.24
CA ALA A 15 -41.65 18.69 -12.06
C ALA A 15 -40.39 18.40 -11.23
N SER A 16 -40.32 18.90 -10.01
CA SER A 16 -39.22 18.60 -9.08
C SER A 16 -39.20 17.14 -8.67
N ASN A 17 -40.35 16.55 -8.35
CA ASN A 17 -40.47 15.13 -8.01
C ASN A 17 -40.06 14.23 -9.18
N GLU A 18 -40.49 14.53 -10.41
CA GLU A 18 -40.07 13.78 -11.60
C GLU A 18 -38.55 13.82 -11.81
N ILE A 19 -37.92 14.98 -11.59
CA ILE A 19 -36.45 15.12 -11.65
C ILE A 19 -35.78 14.30 -10.55
N LEU A 20 -36.33 14.30 -9.33
CA LEU A 20 -35.79 13.51 -8.22
C LEU A 20 -35.91 12.01 -8.48
N GLU A 21 -37.03 11.54 -9.02
CA GLU A 21 -37.23 10.14 -9.40
C GLU A 21 -36.24 9.70 -10.48
N LEU A 22 -35.98 10.55 -11.48
CA LEU A 22 -34.96 10.31 -12.49
C LEU A 22 -33.56 10.19 -11.86
N LYS A 23 -33.20 11.12 -10.97
CA LYS A 23 -31.91 11.10 -10.26
C LYS A 23 -31.76 9.86 -9.38
N ILE A 24 -32.81 9.47 -8.65
CA ILE A 24 -32.80 8.26 -7.83
C ILE A 24 -32.58 7.02 -8.70
N THR A 25 -33.24 6.96 -9.86
CA THR A 25 -33.07 5.85 -10.80
C THR A 25 -31.65 5.78 -11.34
N GLN A 26 -31.06 6.92 -11.70
CA GLN A 26 -29.67 7.02 -12.13
C GLN A 26 -28.70 6.59 -11.01
N LEU A 27 -28.92 7.05 -9.77
CA LEU A 27 -28.09 6.68 -8.63
C LEU A 27 -28.16 5.17 -8.36
N LYS A 28 -29.35 4.55 -8.43
CA LYS A 28 -29.51 3.10 -8.30
C LYS A 28 -28.76 2.32 -9.38
N ALA A 29 -28.81 2.81 -10.63
CA ALA A 29 -28.07 2.21 -11.74
C ALA A 29 -26.54 2.32 -11.53
N ASN A 30 -26.06 3.49 -11.12
CA ASN A 30 -24.65 3.74 -10.82
C ASN A 30 -24.15 2.88 -9.65
N ALA A 31 -24.90 2.81 -8.55
CA ALA A 31 -24.57 1.96 -7.40
C ALA A 31 -24.50 0.48 -7.79
N SER A 32 -25.42 0.01 -8.63
CA SER A 32 -25.41 -1.36 -9.15
C SER A 32 -24.21 -1.63 -10.05
N ARG A 33 -23.78 -0.65 -10.86
CA ARG A 33 -22.57 -0.74 -11.68
C ARG A 33 -21.32 -0.81 -10.80
N LEU A 34 -21.17 0.12 -9.85
CA LEU A 34 -20.06 0.16 -8.90
C LEU A 34 -19.93 -1.16 -8.12
N LYS A 35 -21.06 -1.72 -7.66
CA LYS A 35 -21.06 -3.03 -6.98
C LYS A 35 -20.47 -4.15 -7.86
N ARG A 36 -20.79 -4.16 -9.16
CA ARG A 36 -20.24 -5.14 -10.12
C ARG A 36 -18.75 -4.92 -10.37
N GLU A 37 -18.32 -3.67 -10.49
CA GLU A 37 -16.91 -3.31 -10.65
C GLU A 37 -16.09 -3.77 -9.44
N ILE A 38 -16.56 -3.51 -8.22
CA ILE A 38 -15.94 -4.00 -6.98
C ILE A 38 -15.84 -5.53 -6.98
N GLN A 39 -16.91 -6.25 -7.31
CA GLN A 39 -16.90 -7.72 -7.38
C GLN A 39 -15.98 -8.28 -8.48
N LEU A 40 -15.76 -7.53 -9.56
CA LEU A 40 -14.77 -7.87 -10.58
C LEU A 40 -13.37 -7.69 -10.02
N LEU A 41 -13.09 -6.54 -9.41
CA LEU A 41 -11.83 -6.25 -8.72
C LEU A 41 -11.50 -7.32 -7.67
N GLU A 42 -12.42 -7.67 -6.78
CA GLU A 42 -12.24 -8.74 -5.78
C GLU A 42 -11.88 -10.10 -6.41
N ARG A 43 -12.49 -10.44 -7.55
CA ARG A 43 -12.15 -11.66 -8.30
C ARG A 43 -10.77 -11.57 -8.96
N HIS A 44 -10.39 -10.40 -9.45
CA HIS A 44 -9.04 -10.15 -9.95
C HIS A 44 -8.02 -10.29 -8.82
N PHE A 45 -8.26 -9.69 -7.65
CA PHE A 45 -7.42 -9.82 -6.46
C PHE A 45 -7.18 -11.28 -6.06
N LYS A 46 -8.22 -12.12 -6.09
CA LYS A 46 -8.10 -13.56 -5.80
C LYS A 46 -7.35 -14.37 -6.86
N ARG A 47 -7.16 -13.82 -8.07
CA ARG A 47 -6.53 -14.51 -9.21
C ARG A 47 -5.06 -14.16 -9.40
N PHE A 48 -4.52 -13.20 -8.65
CA PHE A 48 -3.08 -12.96 -8.66
C PHE A 48 -2.35 -14.16 -8.03
N GLU A 49 -1.40 -14.74 -8.76
CA GLU A 49 -0.62 -15.93 -8.36
C GLU A 49 0.34 -15.66 -7.19
N ILE A 50 0.62 -14.40 -6.89
CA ILE A 50 1.45 -13.96 -5.77
C ILE A 50 0.55 -13.08 -4.89
N PRO A 51 0.37 -13.38 -3.60
CA PRO A 51 -0.44 -12.51 -2.76
C PRO A 51 0.31 -11.17 -2.58
N PHE A 52 -0.44 -10.06 -2.70
CA PHE A 52 0.13 -8.71 -2.75
C PHE A 52 1.00 -8.39 -1.53
N PHE A 53 0.67 -9.03 -0.41
CA PHE A 53 1.36 -8.81 0.83
C PHE A 53 2.82 -9.29 0.78
N GLU A 54 3.09 -10.48 0.27
CA GLU A 54 4.44 -11.06 0.16
C GLU A 54 5.33 -10.21 -0.77
N ARG A 55 4.75 -9.65 -1.83
CA ARG A 55 5.44 -8.67 -2.69
C ARG A 55 5.77 -7.40 -1.90
N TRP A 56 4.80 -6.83 -1.19
CA TRP A 56 5.03 -5.62 -0.41
C TRP A 56 6.02 -5.84 0.73
N GLU A 57 5.99 -7.01 1.39
CA GLU A 57 6.99 -7.42 2.37
C GLU A 57 8.39 -7.48 1.75
N ALA A 58 8.54 -8.15 0.62
CA ALA A 58 9.82 -8.24 -0.07
C ALA A 58 10.35 -6.85 -0.46
N ASP A 59 9.49 -5.98 -1.00
CA ASP A 59 9.87 -4.65 -1.44
C ASP A 59 10.27 -3.74 -0.27
N VAL A 60 9.49 -3.74 0.83
CA VAL A 60 9.79 -2.89 1.98
C VAL A 60 11.03 -3.37 2.75
N ILE A 61 11.23 -4.69 2.85
CA ILE A 61 12.46 -5.24 3.46
C ILE A 61 13.67 -4.95 2.57
N THR A 62 13.53 -5.07 1.24
CA THR A 62 14.57 -4.65 0.29
C THR A 62 14.99 -3.21 0.58
N ARG A 63 14.00 -2.31 0.73
CA ARG A 63 14.28 -0.92 1.06
C ARG A 63 14.94 -0.74 2.43
N LEU A 64 14.53 -1.53 3.42
CA LEU A 64 15.14 -1.50 4.75
C LEU A 64 16.62 -1.93 4.70
N ILE A 65 16.95 -2.96 3.92
CA ILE A 65 18.34 -3.37 3.70
C ILE A 65 19.13 -2.21 3.11
N GLU A 66 18.56 -1.50 2.13
CA GLU A 66 19.23 -0.33 1.54
C GLU A 66 19.55 0.75 2.58
N VAL A 67 18.55 1.13 3.39
CA VAL A 67 18.70 2.16 4.41
C VAL A 67 19.70 1.73 5.49
N ALA A 68 19.63 0.48 5.94
CA ALA A 68 20.50 -0.05 6.98
C ALA A 68 21.98 -0.13 6.52
N SER A 69 22.25 -0.60 5.30
CA SER A 69 23.60 -0.62 4.75
C SER A 69 24.16 0.78 4.54
N ILE A 70 23.35 1.75 4.12
CA ILE A 70 23.78 3.16 4.02
C ILE A 70 24.15 3.68 5.41
N HIS A 71 23.34 3.37 6.44
CA HIS A 71 23.61 3.76 7.82
C HIS A 71 24.92 3.15 8.35
N GLN A 72 25.25 1.92 7.95
CA GLN A 72 26.52 1.26 8.24
C GLN A 72 27.72 1.79 7.45
N SER A 73 27.53 2.78 6.57
CA SER A 73 28.55 3.27 5.63
C SER A 73 29.05 2.21 4.62
N GLU A 74 28.25 1.17 4.36
CA GLU A 74 28.53 0.13 3.34
C GLU A 74 27.96 0.50 1.96
N THR A 75 27.92 1.79 1.64
CA THR A 75 27.27 2.34 0.44
C THR A 75 27.81 1.77 -0.87
N GLN A 76 29.09 1.40 -0.90
CA GLN A 76 29.75 0.81 -2.08
C GLN A 76 29.15 -0.54 -2.49
N HIS A 77 28.63 -1.31 -1.53
CA HIS A 77 28.01 -2.61 -1.82
C HIS A 77 26.67 -2.42 -2.56
N ILE A 78 25.87 -1.42 -2.17
CA ILE A 78 24.56 -1.16 -2.77
C ILE A 78 24.67 -0.58 -4.18
N GLU A 79 25.61 0.34 -4.41
CA GLU A 79 25.81 0.90 -5.74
C GLU A 79 26.27 -0.16 -6.73
N ALA A 80 27.13 -1.10 -6.31
CA ALA A 80 27.54 -2.23 -7.11
C ALA A 80 26.36 -3.19 -7.40
N ILE A 81 25.50 -3.42 -6.42
CA ILE A 81 24.26 -4.20 -6.55
C ILE A 81 23.31 -3.57 -7.59
N LYS A 82 23.06 -2.25 -7.51
CA LYS A 82 22.15 -1.54 -8.43
C LYS A 82 22.65 -1.47 -9.88
N GLN A 83 23.96 -1.61 -10.10
CA GLN A 83 24.53 -1.73 -11.45
C GLN A 83 24.35 -3.12 -12.07
N MET A 84 23.90 -4.13 -11.30
CA MET A 84 23.61 -5.45 -11.84
C MET A 84 22.29 -5.45 -12.61
N GLY A 85 22.36 -5.61 -13.94
CA GLY A 85 21.17 -5.68 -14.80
C GLY A 85 20.38 -7.00 -14.75
N ASN A 86 20.80 -7.97 -13.92
CA ASN A 86 20.15 -9.27 -13.80
C ASN A 86 19.38 -9.38 -12.47
N ARG A 87 18.05 -9.53 -12.56
CA ARG A 87 17.14 -9.65 -11.41
C ARG A 87 17.56 -10.75 -10.43
N GLU A 88 17.99 -11.92 -10.91
CA GLU A 88 18.37 -13.03 -10.05
C GLU A 88 19.63 -12.72 -9.24
N LEU A 89 20.64 -12.13 -9.88
CA LEU A 89 21.86 -11.68 -9.19
C LEU A 89 21.55 -10.59 -8.17
N LEU A 90 20.67 -9.65 -8.54
CA LEU A 90 20.21 -8.57 -7.67
C LEU A 90 19.50 -9.13 -6.43
N THR A 91 18.58 -10.08 -6.61
CA THR A 91 17.89 -10.76 -5.51
C THR A 91 18.86 -11.49 -4.59
N ARG A 92 19.82 -12.26 -5.13
CA ARG A 92 20.88 -12.92 -4.33
C ARG A 92 21.72 -11.92 -3.54
N ALA A 93 22.02 -10.78 -4.13
CA ALA A 93 22.82 -9.76 -3.47
C ALA A 93 22.06 -9.12 -2.29
N TYR A 94 20.75 -8.87 -2.41
CA TYR A 94 19.93 -8.43 -1.27
C TYR A 94 19.80 -9.51 -0.18
N ILE A 95 19.71 -10.80 -0.54
CA ILE A 95 19.74 -11.90 0.44
C ILE A 95 21.04 -11.90 1.23
N MET A 96 22.17 -11.71 0.56
CA MET A 96 23.47 -11.60 1.23
C MET A 96 23.57 -10.33 2.07
N GLY A 97 23.14 -9.19 1.51
CA GLY A 97 23.13 -7.90 2.20
C GLY A 97 22.30 -7.93 3.48
N SER A 98 21.17 -8.62 3.48
CA SER A 98 20.34 -8.74 4.69
C SER A 98 21.10 -9.46 5.83
N LYS A 99 21.90 -10.47 5.51
CA LYS A 99 22.72 -11.20 6.48
C LYS A 99 23.93 -10.40 6.98
N CYS A 100 24.33 -9.35 6.25
CA CYS A 100 25.43 -8.46 6.65
C CYS A 100 25.00 -7.35 7.60
N ILE A 101 23.70 -7.05 7.71
CA ILE A 101 23.23 -6.00 8.61
C ILE A 101 23.44 -6.42 10.06
N HIS A 102 24.14 -5.56 10.82
CA HIS A 102 24.27 -5.69 12.27
C HIS A 102 22.96 -5.36 13.01
N GLU A 103 22.67 -6.15 14.05
CA GLU A 103 21.55 -5.93 14.97
C GLU A 103 21.58 -4.50 15.59
N SER A 104 22.77 -4.01 15.95
CA SER A 104 22.95 -2.66 16.50
C SER A 104 22.46 -1.56 15.57
N THR A 105 22.64 -1.72 14.26
CA THR A 105 22.15 -0.78 13.25
C THR A 105 20.63 -0.74 13.23
N VAL A 106 19.97 -1.89 13.36
CA VAL A 106 18.50 -1.97 13.43
C VAL A 106 18.00 -1.21 14.66
N TYR A 107 18.66 -1.36 15.80
CA TYR A 107 18.32 -0.60 17.01
C TYR A 107 18.57 0.91 16.89
N GLU A 108 19.67 1.32 16.26
CA GLU A 108 19.99 2.73 15.99
C GLU A 108 18.95 3.40 15.08
N LEU A 109 18.36 2.62 14.16
CA LEU A 109 17.23 3.05 13.32
C LEU A 109 15.90 3.09 14.08
N GLY A 110 15.88 2.79 15.38
CA GLY A 110 14.67 2.79 16.21
C GLY A 110 13.76 1.58 16.01
N LEU A 111 14.28 0.52 15.38
CA LEU A 111 13.58 -0.75 15.20
C LEU A 111 13.90 -1.71 16.34
N THR A 112 13.18 -2.83 16.37
CA THR A 112 13.25 -3.84 17.45
C THR A 112 13.87 -5.15 16.95
N ASP A 113 14.13 -6.05 17.89
CA ASP A 113 14.70 -7.37 17.62
C ASP A 113 13.84 -8.19 16.65
N GLN A 114 12.51 -8.03 16.70
CA GLN A 114 11.59 -8.67 15.77
C GLN A 114 11.83 -8.20 14.32
N HIS A 115 12.16 -6.92 14.12
CA HIS A 115 12.48 -6.39 12.79
C HIS A 115 13.80 -6.93 12.29
N TYR A 116 14.78 -7.12 13.19
CA TYR A 116 16.05 -7.75 12.83
C TYR A 116 15.85 -9.19 12.36
N GLN A 117 15.04 -9.97 13.07
CA GLN A 117 14.70 -11.34 12.64
C GLN A 117 14.01 -11.36 11.27
N THR A 118 13.09 -10.43 11.00
CA THR A 118 12.46 -10.31 9.67
C THR A 118 13.46 -9.98 8.57
N LEU A 119 14.47 -9.17 8.86
CA LEU A 119 15.53 -8.85 7.91
C LEU A 119 16.41 -10.08 7.60
N LEU A 120 16.72 -10.90 8.62
CA LEU A 120 17.44 -12.16 8.42
C LEU A 120 16.61 -13.20 7.63
N ALA A 121 15.29 -13.20 7.80
CA ALA A 121 14.35 -14.06 7.09
C ALA A 121 13.99 -13.55 5.68
N TYR A 122 14.64 -12.50 5.18
CA TYR A 122 14.33 -11.92 3.87
C TYR A 122 14.42 -12.94 2.72
N GLU A 123 15.27 -13.95 2.83
CA GLU A 123 15.40 -15.04 1.85
C GLU A 123 14.07 -15.75 1.55
N ASP A 124 13.17 -15.82 2.54
CA ASP A 124 11.86 -16.48 2.41
C ASP A 124 10.89 -15.71 1.50
N VAL A 125 11.10 -14.41 1.33
CA VAL A 125 10.22 -13.52 0.54
C VAL A 125 10.91 -12.88 -0.66
N ALA A 126 12.24 -13.04 -0.78
CA ALA A 126 13.06 -12.36 -1.79
C ALA A 126 12.64 -12.67 -3.24
N GLU A 127 12.01 -13.82 -3.50
CA GLU A 127 11.49 -14.18 -4.83
C GLU A 127 10.33 -13.27 -5.30
N TYR A 128 9.58 -12.70 -4.35
CA TYR A 128 8.42 -11.84 -4.63
C TYR A 128 8.79 -10.39 -4.90
N ARG A 129 10.06 -10.01 -4.68
CA ARG A 129 10.58 -8.66 -4.90
C ARG A 129 10.26 -8.19 -6.32
N SER A 130 9.70 -7.00 -6.42
CA SER A 130 9.43 -6.33 -7.69
C SER A 130 10.72 -5.78 -8.31
N ASP A 131 10.67 -5.49 -9.61
CA ASP A 131 11.78 -4.81 -10.28
C ASP A 131 11.86 -3.33 -9.87
N THR A 132 10.75 -2.77 -9.38
CA THR A 132 10.58 -1.37 -8.96
C THR A 132 9.96 -1.27 -7.55
N PRO A 133 10.72 -1.60 -6.47
CA PRO A 133 10.21 -1.62 -5.10
C PRO A 133 9.62 -0.29 -4.60
N GLU A 134 10.06 0.83 -5.19
CA GLU A 134 9.57 2.17 -4.85
C GLU A 134 8.12 2.39 -5.30
N GLU A 135 7.69 1.74 -6.38
CA GLU A 135 6.34 1.90 -6.93
C GLU A 135 5.27 1.23 -6.06
N SER A 136 5.66 0.25 -5.25
CA SER A 136 4.72 -0.49 -4.39
C SER A 136 4.52 0.15 -3.02
N ALA A 137 5.36 1.12 -2.63
CA ALA A 137 5.35 1.77 -1.33
C ALA A 137 4.00 2.43 -0.99
N THR A 138 3.44 3.22 -1.90
CA THR A 138 2.15 3.91 -1.68
C THR A 138 1.01 2.92 -1.48
N CYS A 139 0.94 1.89 -2.33
CA CYS A 139 -0.08 0.84 -2.21
C CYS A 139 0.04 0.09 -0.89
N PHE A 140 1.27 -0.20 -0.44
CA PHE A 140 1.51 -0.84 0.83
C PHE A 140 1.10 0.03 2.01
N ALA A 141 1.39 1.34 1.98
CA ALA A 141 0.95 2.28 3.01
C ALA A 141 -0.59 2.34 3.10
N MET A 142 -1.27 2.47 1.97
CA MET A 142 -2.75 2.47 1.94
C MET A 142 -3.32 1.18 2.53
N TRP A 143 -2.78 0.02 2.13
CA TRP A 143 -3.21 -1.27 2.67
C TRP A 143 -2.96 -1.40 4.17
N LEU A 144 -1.81 -0.93 4.67
CA LEU A 144 -1.51 -0.92 6.11
C LEU A 144 -2.50 -0.05 6.88
N ALA A 145 -2.83 1.14 6.37
CA ALA A 145 -3.79 2.04 7.00
C ALA A 145 -5.17 1.38 7.16
N ASP A 146 -5.63 0.65 6.14
CA ASP A 146 -6.87 -0.13 6.18
C ASP A 146 -6.81 -1.28 7.20
N GLU A 147 -5.67 -1.95 7.30
CA GLU A 147 -5.45 -3.07 8.23
C GLU A 147 -5.23 -2.63 9.68
N ARG A 148 -5.09 -1.32 9.96
CA ARG A 148 -4.83 -0.79 11.31
C ARG A 148 -5.84 -1.26 12.35
N GLN A 149 -7.12 -1.34 12.00
CA GLN A 149 -8.17 -1.78 12.91
C GLN A 149 -8.29 -3.31 12.99
N LEU A 150 -8.09 -4.00 11.87
CA LEU A 150 -8.27 -5.45 11.77
C LEU A 150 -7.07 -6.22 12.34
N ARG A 151 -5.86 -5.70 12.13
CA ARG A 151 -4.58 -6.32 12.51
C ARG A 151 -3.64 -5.27 13.10
N PRO A 152 -3.94 -4.73 14.30
CA PRO A 152 -3.18 -3.63 14.89
C PRO A 152 -1.70 -3.99 15.17
N ALA A 153 -1.41 -5.25 15.49
CA ALA A 153 -0.02 -5.70 15.67
C ALA A 153 0.77 -5.66 14.36
N LYS A 154 0.16 -6.10 13.26
CA LYS A 154 0.75 -6.08 11.92
C LYS A 154 0.98 -4.65 11.44
N TYR A 155 -0.01 -3.78 11.65
CA TYR A 155 0.13 -2.36 11.38
C TYR A 155 1.32 -1.73 12.12
N ARG A 156 1.41 -1.90 13.45
CA ARG A 156 2.51 -1.30 14.25
C ARG A 156 3.88 -1.75 13.79
N PHE A 157 4.03 -3.05 13.50
CA PHE A 157 5.29 -3.63 13.04
C PHE A 157 5.71 -3.01 11.70
N TRP A 158 4.84 -3.07 10.69
CA TRP A 158 5.20 -2.59 9.35
C TRP A 158 5.23 -1.06 9.25
N SER A 159 4.43 -0.33 10.05
CA SER A 159 4.44 1.13 10.03
C SER A 159 5.76 1.70 10.57
N GLN A 160 6.42 1.01 11.51
CA GLN A 160 7.75 1.38 11.99
C GLN A 160 8.81 1.21 10.89
N ILE A 161 8.84 0.04 10.23
CA ILE A 161 9.72 -0.18 9.07
C ILE A 161 9.46 0.87 7.99
N TYR A 162 8.18 1.09 7.65
CA TYR A 162 7.78 2.04 6.62
C TYR A 162 8.31 3.45 6.91
N HIS A 163 8.14 3.91 8.15
CA HIS A 163 8.62 5.22 8.56
C HIS A 163 10.15 5.36 8.41
N VAL A 164 10.91 4.34 8.81
CA VAL A 164 12.37 4.32 8.64
C VAL A 164 12.76 4.32 7.15
N CYS A 165 12.07 3.53 6.32
CA CYS A 165 12.39 3.36 4.91
C CYS A 165 12.09 4.60 4.03
N TYR A 166 11.00 5.31 4.35
CA TYR A 166 10.45 6.36 3.49
C TYR A 166 10.37 7.74 4.16
N GLY A 167 10.71 7.85 5.46
CA GLY A 167 10.70 9.11 6.21
C GLY A 167 9.31 9.74 6.40
N GLN A 168 8.25 9.00 6.10
CA GLN A 168 6.86 9.45 6.17
C GLN A 168 6.04 8.46 7.00
N SER A 169 5.00 8.93 7.70
CA SER A 169 4.09 8.00 8.36
C SER A 169 3.13 7.38 7.34
N VAL A 170 2.67 6.16 7.63
CA VAL A 170 1.66 5.46 6.82
C VAL A 170 0.38 6.30 6.75
N ASP A 171 -0.01 6.91 7.86
CA ASP A 171 -1.24 7.71 7.96
C ASP A 171 -1.15 8.99 7.10
N ASP A 172 0.01 9.67 7.06
CA ASP A 172 0.20 10.86 6.21
C ASP A 172 0.03 10.53 4.72
N ILE A 173 0.37 9.32 4.29
CA ILE A 173 0.22 8.90 2.89
C ILE A 173 -1.22 8.53 2.61
N ALA A 174 -1.87 7.80 3.52
CA ALA A 174 -3.27 7.43 3.39
C ALA A 174 -4.19 8.66 3.34
N ASP A 175 -3.90 9.70 4.12
CA ASP A 175 -4.69 10.94 4.13
C ASP A 175 -4.49 11.80 2.86
N ARG A 176 -3.44 11.56 2.08
CA ARG A 176 -3.13 12.26 0.82
C ARG A 176 -3.62 11.54 -0.44
N ALA A 177 -3.94 10.24 -0.34
CA ALA A 177 -4.36 9.39 -1.45
C ALA A 177 -5.87 9.51 -1.71
#